data_AF-A0A3B0PZ00-F1
#
_entry.id   AF-A0A3B0PZ00-F1
#
_cell.length_a   1.000
_cell.length_b   1.000
_cell.length_c   1.000
_cell.angle_alpha   90.00
_cell.angle_beta   90.00
_cell.angle_gamma   90.00
#
_symmetry.space_group_name_H-M   'P 1'
#
loop_
_entity.id
_entity.type
_entity.pdbx_description
1 polymer ?
#
loop_
_entity_poly.entity_id
_entity_poly.type
_entity_poly.pdbx_seq_one_letter_code
_entity_poly.pdbx_strand_id
1 'polypeptide(L)'
;MVILVARNASNLVENFKNVKDVNAYLIFSTIITFMFAFGGVETTPNIANNVQFNKFSKALIIAIVTIIGFYTIAYILFLNLNLNLISDGFIQVYKTVLGTTGLVIFSIYLLFYNISSTMTSTLANPKVLVSAAQIGFLPSFLTRTNRFNQHRNAIITNAVLIIVSMFIFTLLPMFLKLNTNFFRNVINMGTIAFLLQYVLSFITIFVLVKQKKITNIRWW
;
A
#
# COMPACT_ATOMS: atom_id res chain seq x y z
N MET A 1 23.04 11.03 0.27
CA MET A 1 21.73 11.68 0.51
C MET A 1 21.77 12.61 1.72
N VAL A 2 22.12 12.13 2.92
CA VAL A 2 22.26 12.96 4.14
C VAL A 2 23.21 14.16 3.97
N ILE A 3 24.32 14.00 3.24
CA ILE A 3 25.30 15.06 2.98
C ILE A 3 24.76 16.18 2.06
N LEU A 4 23.84 15.87 1.14
CA LEU A 4 23.19 16.87 0.28
C LEU A 4 22.10 17.65 1.04
N VAL A 5 21.41 16.99 1.97
CA VAL A 5 20.42 17.59 2.87
C VAL A 5 21.11 18.57 3.84
N ALA A 6 22.27 18.23 4.40
CA ALA A 6 22.96 19.11 5.35
C ALA A 6 23.43 20.46 4.75
N ARG A 7 23.59 20.57 3.42
CA ARG A 7 24.14 21.78 2.77
C ARG A 7 23.11 22.88 2.45
N ASN A 8 21.80 22.60 2.52
CA ASN A 8 20.77 23.45 1.90
C ASN A 8 19.63 23.88 2.85
N ALA A 9 19.91 24.17 4.12
CA ALA A 9 18.88 24.60 5.09
C ALA A 9 18.00 25.78 4.59
N SER A 10 18.49 26.61 3.67
CA SER A 10 17.72 27.66 2.98
C SER A 10 16.52 27.12 2.19
N ASN A 11 16.65 25.96 1.54
CA ASN A 11 15.58 25.33 0.76
C ASN A 11 14.44 24.87 1.64
N LEU A 12 14.73 24.42 2.87
CA LEU A 12 13.70 24.02 3.82
C LEU A 12 12.84 25.24 4.17
N VAL A 13 13.46 26.36 4.54
CA VAL A 13 12.75 27.61 4.85
C VAL A 13 11.97 28.13 3.63
N GLU A 14 12.56 28.07 2.44
CA GLU A 14 11.93 28.48 1.19
C GLU A 14 10.72 27.61 0.83
N ASN A 15 10.86 26.29 0.91
CA ASN A 15 9.76 25.35 0.67
C ASN A 15 8.62 25.56 1.67
N PHE A 16 8.92 25.79 2.96
CA PHE A 16 7.90 26.13 3.96
C PHE A 16 7.19 27.46 3.66
N LYS A 17 7.93 28.49 3.22
CA LYS A 17 7.36 29.81 2.86
C LYS A 17 6.55 29.77 1.56
N ASN A 18 6.87 28.84 0.66
CA ASN A 18 6.17 28.64 -0.62
C ASN A 18 4.87 27.85 -0.48
N VAL A 19 4.62 27.20 0.66
CA VAL A 19 3.29 26.64 0.97
C VAL A 19 2.35 27.79 1.33
N LYS A 20 1.70 28.36 0.32
CA LYS A 20 0.58 29.28 0.50
C LYS A 20 -0.72 28.48 0.50
N ASP A 21 -1.66 28.88 1.35
CA ASP A 21 -3.03 28.37 1.41
C ASP A 21 -3.18 26.89 1.79
N VAL A 22 -2.69 26.53 2.99
CA VAL A 22 -3.09 25.28 3.65
C VAL A 22 -4.59 25.33 3.93
N ASN A 23 -5.37 24.67 3.08
CA ASN A 23 -6.82 24.55 3.24
C ASN A 23 -7.21 23.12 3.63
N ALA A 24 -8.46 22.95 4.08
CA ALA A 24 -8.97 21.65 4.50
C ALA A 24 -8.84 20.59 3.41
N TYR A 25 -9.05 20.96 2.14
CA TYR A 25 -8.92 20.04 1.00
C TYR A 25 -7.49 19.49 0.86
N LEU A 26 -6.47 20.33 0.99
CA LEU A 26 -5.07 19.91 0.94
C LEU A 26 -4.74 18.94 2.09
N ILE A 27 -5.24 19.24 3.31
CA ILE A 27 -5.05 18.36 4.47
C ILE A 27 -5.71 16.99 4.22
N PHE A 28 -6.98 16.96 3.84
CA PHE A 28 -7.71 15.71 3.62
C PHE A 28 -7.13 14.89 2.45
N SER A 29 -6.77 15.52 1.34
CA SER A 29 -6.15 14.82 0.20
C SER A 29 -4.78 14.23 0.54
N THR A 30 -4.00 14.92 1.39
CA THR A 30 -2.71 14.42 1.90
C THR A 30 -2.92 13.25 2.86
N ILE A 31 -3.91 13.31 3.75
CA ILE A 31 -4.27 12.20 4.64
C ILE A 31 -4.68 10.98 3.83
N ILE A 32 -5.52 11.12 2.80
CA ILE A 32 -5.93 9.99 1.93
C ILE A 32 -4.72 9.36 1.26
N THR A 33 -3.79 10.16 0.74
CA THR A 33 -2.55 9.68 0.13
C THR A 33 -1.67 8.95 1.15
N PHE A 34 -1.58 9.47 2.37
CA PHE A 34 -0.87 8.81 3.47
C PHE A 34 -1.53 7.48 3.84
N MET A 35 -2.86 7.42 3.93
CA MET A 35 -3.59 6.18 4.20
C MET A 35 -3.34 5.11 3.14
N PHE A 36 -3.29 5.49 1.86
CA PHE A 36 -2.92 4.57 0.78
C PHE A 36 -1.55 3.91 1.02
N ALA A 37 -0.59 4.66 1.57
CA ALA A 37 0.74 4.14 1.90
C ALA A 37 0.76 3.10 3.03
N PHE A 38 -0.26 3.08 3.90
CA PHE A 38 -0.47 2.04 4.91
C PHE A 38 -1.47 0.96 4.46
N GLY A 39 -2.02 1.10 3.25
CA GLY A 39 -2.84 0.08 2.62
C GLY A 39 -2.09 -1.25 2.52
N GLY A 40 -2.77 -2.35 2.79
CA GLY A 40 -2.19 -3.70 2.78
C GLY A 40 -1.86 -4.26 4.16
N VAL A 41 -1.82 -3.47 5.23
CA VAL A 41 -1.61 -3.98 6.60
C VAL A 41 -2.69 -4.99 7.00
N GLU A 42 -3.92 -4.83 6.50
CA GLU A 42 -5.05 -5.74 6.71
C GLU A 42 -4.86 -7.12 6.08
N THR A 43 -3.90 -7.28 5.17
CA THR A 43 -3.56 -8.59 4.60
C THR A 43 -2.63 -9.40 5.51
N THR A 44 -1.94 -8.73 6.44
CA THR A 44 -0.97 -9.36 7.36
C THR A 44 -1.60 -10.47 8.22
N PRO A 45 -2.79 -10.29 8.82
CA PRO A 45 -3.47 -11.35 9.57
C PRO A 45 -3.75 -12.61 8.73
N ASN A 46 -4.00 -12.46 7.41
CA ASN A 46 -4.25 -13.61 6.55
C ASN A 46 -3.01 -14.50 6.40
N ILE A 47 -1.81 -13.93 6.52
CA ILE A 47 -0.53 -14.66 6.44
C ILE A 47 -0.06 -15.08 7.83
N ALA A 48 -0.59 -14.47 8.90
CA ALA A 48 -0.14 -14.72 10.27
C ALA A 48 -0.21 -16.19 10.69
N ASN A 49 -1.22 -16.93 10.21
CA ASN A 49 -1.38 -18.37 10.50
C ASN A 49 -0.26 -19.25 9.92
N ASN A 50 0.52 -18.75 8.96
CA ASN A 50 1.59 -19.49 8.30
C ASN A 50 2.98 -19.21 8.91
N VAL A 51 3.06 -18.36 9.94
CA VAL A 51 4.32 -17.94 10.54
C VAL A 51 4.22 -18.05 12.06
N GLN A 52 5.27 -18.55 12.71
CA GLN A 52 5.32 -18.60 14.16
C GLN A 52 5.66 -17.22 14.72
N PHE A 53 4.76 -16.66 15.52
CA PHE A 53 4.99 -15.42 16.25
C PHE A 53 4.89 -15.67 17.74
N ASN A 54 5.80 -15.08 18.53
CA ASN A 54 5.60 -15.00 19.97
C ASN A 54 4.38 -14.13 20.30
N LYS A 55 4.29 -12.94 19.67
CA LYS A 55 3.17 -12.00 19.81
C LYS A 55 2.97 -11.21 18.52
N PHE A 56 1.94 -11.55 17.75
CA PHE A 56 1.60 -10.90 16.48
C PHE A 56 1.41 -9.38 16.63
N SER A 57 0.68 -8.94 17.68
CA SER A 57 0.44 -7.52 17.95
C SER A 57 1.74 -6.71 18.11
N LYS A 58 2.77 -7.29 18.74
CA LYS A 58 4.07 -6.63 18.90
C LYS A 58 4.79 -6.47 17.57
N ALA A 59 4.81 -7.53 16.74
CA ALA A 59 5.42 -7.48 15.42
C ALA A 59 4.74 -6.42 14.53
N LEU A 60 3.41 -6.32 14.59
CA LEU A 60 2.64 -5.34 13.85
C LEU A 60 2.91 -3.90 14.32
N ILE A 61 2.98 -3.66 15.63
CA ILE A 61 3.34 -2.34 16.19
C ILE A 61 4.75 -1.93 15.76
N ILE A 62 5.73 -2.83 15.87
CA ILE A 62 7.11 -2.56 15.45
C ILE A 62 7.15 -2.20 13.96
N ALA A 63 6.43 -2.95 13.11
CA ALA A 63 6.35 -2.66 11.68
C ALA A 63 5.76 -1.27 11.41
N ILE A 64 4.63 -0.93 12.04
CA ILE A 64 3.98 0.39 11.88
C ILE A 64 4.91 1.52 12.33
N VAL A 65 5.52 1.42 13.50
CA VAL A 65 6.45 2.44 14.02
C VAL A 65 7.66 2.59 13.10
N THR A 66 8.19 1.48 12.60
CA THR A 66 9.31 1.48 11.65
C THR A 66 8.95 2.19 10.35
N ILE A 67 7.78 1.90 9.79
CA ILE A 67 7.26 2.56 8.58
C ILE A 67 7.10 4.06 8.82
N ILE A 68 6.43 4.46 9.90
CA ILE A 68 6.24 5.88 10.26
C ILE A 68 7.61 6.57 10.41
N GLY A 69 8.57 5.94 11.06
CA GLY A 69 9.93 6.45 11.21
C GLY A 69 10.62 6.68 9.88
N PHE A 70 10.61 5.68 8.99
CA PHE A 70 11.21 5.82 7.65
C PHE A 70 10.54 6.88 6.80
N TYR A 71 9.20 6.93 6.78
CA TYR A 71 8.45 7.96 6.04
C TYR A 71 8.76 9.35 6.57
N THR A 72 8.77 9.53 7.89
CA THR A 72 9.09 10.83 8.52
C THR A 72 10.49 11.29 8.15
N ILE A 73 11.49 10.41 8.28
CA ILE A 73 12.87 10.71 7.90
C ILE A 73 12.94 11.07 6.41
N ALA A 74 12.33 10.26 5.55
CA ALA A 74 12.33 10.50 4.11
C ALA A 74 11.69 11.85 3.75
N TYR A 75 10.52 12.20 4.31
CA TYR A 75 9.88 13.49 4.08
C TYR A 75 10.76 14.66 4.52
N ILE A 76 11.42 14.57 5.68
CA ILE A 76 12.36 15.60 6.15
C ILE A 76 13.54 15.75 5.16
N LEU A 77 14.08 14.63 4.67
CA LEU A 77 15.15 14.67 3.67
C LEU A 77 14.67 15.30 2.35
N PHE A 78 13.45 14.99 1.90
CA PHE A 78 12.88 15.50 0.66
C PHE A 78 12.52 16.98 0.72
N LEU A 79 12.04 17.48 1.87
CA LEU A 79 11.76 18.90 2.09
C LEU A 79 12.99 19.80 1.94
N ASN A 80 14.19 19.23 2.00
CA ASN A 80 15.45 19.94 1.85
C ASN A 80 16.00 19.91 0.41
N LEU A 81 15.35 19.14 -0.47
CA LEU A 81 15.70 19.10 -1.89
C LEU A 81 14.95 20.21 -2.65
N ASN A 82 15.53 20.62 -3.78
CA ASN A 82 14.83 21.45 -4.74
C ASN A 82 13.69 20.61 -5.36
N LEU A 83 12.44 21.00 -5.10
CA LEU A 83 11.25 20.27 -5.55
C LEU A 83 11.18 20.15 -7.09
N ASN A 84 11.82 21.05 -7.83
CA ASN A 84 11.90 20.95 -9.30
C ASN A 84 12.66 19.70 -9.76
N LEU A 85 13.60 19.18 -8.96
CA LEU A 85 14.31 17.92 -9.24
C LEU A 85 13.42 16.68 -9.05
N ILE A 86 12.30 16.80 -8.32
CA ILE A 86 11.38 15.70 -8.03
C ILE A 86 10.21 15.68 -9.02
N SER A 87 10.03 16.73 -9.84
CA SER A 87 8.92 16.84 -10.80
C SER A 87 8.87 15.69 -11.82
N ASP A 88 10.03 15.14 -12.20
CA ASP A 88 10.17 13.95 -13.07
C ASP A 88 10.13 12.62 -12.30
N GLY A 89 9.83 12.64 -11.00
CA GLY A 89 9.72 11.47 -10.13
C GLY A 89 11.01 11.10 -9.37
N PHE A 90 10.87 10.15 -8.44
CA PHE A 90 11.95 9.75 -7.51
C PHE A 90 13.21 9.22 -8.20
N ILE A 91 13.10 8.66 -9.41
CA ILE A 91 14.25 8.17 -10.17
C ILE A 91 15.30 9.25 -10.43
N GLN A 92 14.84 10.49 -10.61
CA GLN A 92 15.71 11.63 -10.87
C GLN A 92 16.53 12.00 -9.63
N VAL A 93 15.96 11.86 -8.44
CA VAL A 93 16.70 12.02 -7.17
C VAL A 93 17.85 11.01 -7.09
N TYR A 94 17.62 9.75 -7.41
CA TYR A 94 18.66 8.73 -7.42
C TYR A 94 19.76 9.04 -8.45
N LYS A 95 19.37 9.50 -9.64
CA LYS A 95 20.30 9.94 -10.69
C LYS A 95 21.16 11.12 -10.25
N THR A 96 20.56 12.13 -9.62
CA THR A 96 21.27 13.34 -9.18
C THR A 96 22.26 13.04 -8.05
N VAL A 97 21.91 12.14 -7.12
CA VAL A 97 22.76 11.84 -5.96
C VAL A 97 23.87 10.83 -6.28
N LEU A 98 23.57 9.81 -7.08
CA LEU A 98 24.45 8.65 -7.28
C LEU A 98 24.82 8.41 -8.75
N GLY A 99 24.43 9.30 -9.66
CA GLY A 99 24.69 9.16 -11.09
C GLY A 99 23.98 7.94 -11.70
N THR A 100 24.63 7.32 -12.70
CA THR A 100 24.15 6.09 -13.35
C THR A 100 24.00 4.92 -12.38
N THR A 101 24.88 4.81 -11.38
CA THR A 101 24.76 3.81 -10.31
C THR A 101 23.44 3.94 -9.55
N GLY A 102 22.99 5.17 -9.31
CA GLY A 102 21.68 5.44 -8.70
C GLY A 102 20.51 4.90 -9.50
N LEU A 103 20.56 5.03 -10.84
CA LEU A 103 19.53 4.49 -11.73
C LEU A 103 19.47 2.96 -11.67
N VAL A 104 20.63 2.30 -11.64
CA VAL A 104 20.72 0.84 -11.51
C VAL A 104 20.14 0.37 -10.17
N ILE A 105 20.54 1.01 -9.07
CA ILE A 105 20.02 0.69 -7.73
C ILE A 105 18.50 0.87 -7.69
N PHE A 106 17.98 1.98 -8.22
CA PHE A 106 16.54 2.26 -8.25
C PHE A 106 15.77 1.23 -9.08
N SER A 107 16.34 0.79 -10.21
CA SER A 107 15.74 -0.22 -11.09
C SER A 107 15.70 -1.59 -10.42
N ILE A 108 16.79 -1.98 -9.74
CA ILE A 108 16.84 -3.22 -8.94
C ILE A 108 15.80 -3.15 -7.82
N TYR A 109 15.74 -2.04 -7.08
CA TYR A 109 14.72 -1.82 -6.06
C TYR A 109 13.31 -1.99 -6.61
N LEU A 110 12.98 -1.33 -7.72
CA LEU A 110 11.65 -1.45 -8.35
C LEU A 110 11.33 -2.89 -8.73
N LEU A 111 12.30 -3.63 -9.27
CA LEU A 111 12.10 -5.04 -9.62
C LEU A 111 11.80 -5.88 -8.39
N PHE A 112 12.62 -5.80 -7.34
CA PHE A 112 12.41 -6.57 -6.12
C PHE A 112 11.12 -6.17 -5.39
N TYR A 113 10.78 -4.87 -5.39
CA TYR A 113 9.54 -4.37 -4.84
C TYR A 113 8.32 -4.97 -5.53
N ASN A 114 8.30 -4.96 -6.88
CA ASN A 114 7.18 -5.51 -7.64
C ASN A 114 7.04 -7.03 -7.47
N ILE A 115 8.16 -7.77 -7.46
CA ILE A 115 8.15 -9.22 -7.20
C ILE A 115 7.58 -9.50 -5.80
N SER A 116 8.11 -8.82 -4.79
CA SER A 116 7.69 -9.01 -3.39
C SER A 116 6.21 -8.69 -3.20
N SER A 117 5.76 -7.55 -3.73
CA SER A 117 4.36 -7.11 -3.67
C SER A 117 3.42 -8.10 -4.37
N THR A 118 3.81 -8.60 -5.55
CA THR A 118 3.03 -9.59 -6.30
C THR A 118 2.94 -10.92 -5.56
N MET A 119 4.06 -11.39 -4.98
CA MET A 119 4.09 -12.62 -4.19
C MET A 119 3.16 -12.50 -2.97
N THR A 120 3.25 -11.41 -2.20
CA THR A 120 2.39 -11.18 -1.04
C THR A 120 0.91 -11.15 -1.44
N SER A 121 0.57 -10.41 -2.50
CA SER A 121 -0.81 -10.30 -3.00
C SER A 121 -1.36 -11.64 -3.48
N THR A 122 -0.53 -12.47 -4.11
CA THR A 122 -0.92 -13.81 -4.59
C THR A 122 -1.14 -14.80 -3.45
N LEU A 123 -0.52 -14.60 -2.29
CA LEU A 123 -0.71 -15.46 -1.12
C LEU A 123 -1.85 -14.99 -0.21
N ALA A 124 -2.06 -13.68 -0.09
CA ALA A 124 -3.06 -13.11 0.81
C ALA A 124 -4.45 -12.99 0.16
N ASN A 125 -4.55 -12.42 -1.03
CA ASN A 125 -5.84 -12.05 -1.62
C ASN A 125 -6.74 -13.25 -1.92
N PRO A 126 -6.23 -14.42 -2.38
CA PRO A 126 -7.06 -15.61 -2.56
C PRO A 126 -7.76 -16.07 -1.28
N LYS A 127 -7.18 -15.84 -0.10
CA LYS A 127 -7.83 -16.20 1.18
C LYS A 127 -9.11 -15.40 1.42
N VAL A 128 -9.17 -14.16 0.93
CA VAL A 128 -10.40 -13.35 0.97
C VAL A 128 -11.50 -13.97 0.11
N LEU A 129 -11.15 -14.42 -1.11
CA LEU A 129 -12.09 -15.10 -2.00
C LEU A 129 -12.59 -16.42 -1.40
N VAL A 130 -11.71 -17.17 -0.74
CA VAL A 130 -12.07 -18.42 -0.06
C VAL A 130 -13.04 -18.15 1.09
N SER A 131 -12.74 -17.18 1.97
CA SER A 131 -13.61 -16.82 3.08
C SER A 131 -15.00 -16.37 2.59
N ALA A 132 -15.05 -15.58 1.52
CA ALA A 132 -16.31 -15.17 0.90
C ALA A 132 -17.09 -16.35 0.29
N ALA A 133 -16.40 -17.33 -0.30
CA ALA A 133 -17.02 -18.54 -0.82
C ALA A 133 -17.53 -19.49 0.28
N GLN A 134 -16.83 -19.56 1.42
CA GLN A 134 -17.24 -20.38 2.58
C GLN A 134 -18.56 -19.89 3.20
N ILE A 135 -18.82 -18.59 3.19
CA ILE A 135 -20.09 -18.00 3.66
C ILE A 135 -21.17 -17.93 2.56
N GLY A 136 -20.93 -18.53 1.39
CA GLY A 136 -21.90 -18.61 0.29
C GLY A 136 -22.02 -17.35 -0.57
N PHE A 137 -21.16 -16.35 -0.37
CA PHE A 137 -21.18 -15.11 -1.16
C PHE A 137 -20.53 -15.27 -2.54
N LEU A 138 -19.60 -16.21 -2.67
CA LEU A 138 -18.94 -16.57 -3.93
C LEU A 138 -19.11 -18.07 -4.24
N PRO A 139 -18.89 -18.48 -5.51
CA PRO A 139 -19.01 -19.89 -5.89
C PRO A 139 -18.13 -20.83 -5.05
N SER A 140 -18.72 -21.95 -4.63
CA SER A 140 -18.07 -22.93 -3.75
C SER A 140 -16.84 -23.60 -4.34
N PHE A 141 -16.63 -23.57 -5.66
CA PHE A 141 -15.43 -24.16 -6.27
C PHE A 141 -14.14 -23.46 -5.82
N LEU A 142 -14.21 -22.21 -5.32
CA LEU A 142 -13.08 -21.45 -4.82
C LEU A 142 -12.54 -22.01 -3.49
N THR A 143 -13.37 -22.71 -2.71
CA THR A 143 -12.96 -23.31 -1.43
C THR A 143 -12.19 -24.61 -1.60
N ARG A 144 -12.21 -25.22 -2.80
CA ARG A 144 -11.54 -26.51 -3.07
C ARG A 144 -10.03 -26.39 -2.89
N THR A 145 -9.46 -27.32 -2.12
CA THR A 145 -8.02 -27.45 -1.90
C THR A 145 -7.40 -28.51 -2.81
N ASN A 146 -6.11 -28.36 -3.10
CA ASN A 146 -5.31 -29.38 -3.80
C ASN A 146 -4.60 -30.31 -2.79
N ARG A 147 -3.78 -31.25 -3.30
CA ARG A 147 -2.97 -32.19 -2.49
C ARG A 147 -2.00 -31.53 -1.51
N PHE A 148 -1.71 -30.24 -1.68
CA PHE A 148 -0.83 -29.45 -0.82
C PHE A 148 -1.61 -28.53 0.14
N ASN A 149 -2.91 -28.76 0.30
CA ASN A 149 -3.81 -27.95 1.10
C ASN A 149 -3.88 -26.46 0.68
N GLN A 150 -3.69 -26.19 -0.62
CA GLN A 150 -3.77 -24.84 -1.19
C GLN A 150 -5.04 -24.67 -2.01
N HIS A 151 -5.67 -23.50 -1.90
CA HIS A 151 -6.87 -23.13 -2.66
C HIS A 151 -6.52 -22.72 -4.10
N ARG A 152 -6.09 -23.70 -4.91
CA ARG A 152 -5.63 -23.49 -6.29
C ARG A 152 -6.61 -22.67 -7.13
N ASN A 153 -7.90 -22.96 -7.03
CA ASN A 153 -8.91 -22.27 -7.81
C ASN A 153 -9.01 -20.79 -7.43
N ALA A 154 -8.98 -20.46 -6.13
CA ALA A 154 -8.97 -19.08 -5.67
C ALA A 154 -7.71 -18.32 -6.13
N ILE A 155 -6.55 -18.98 -6.13
CA ILE A 155 -5.29 -18.39 -6.62
C ILE A 155 -5.41 -18.06 -8.12
N ILE A 156 -5.88 -19.02 -8.93
CA ILE A 156 -6.06 -18.83 -10.37
C ILE A 156 -7.08 -17.72 -10.65
N THR A 157 -8.23 -17.74 -9.97
CA THR A 157 -9.26 -16.71 -10.13
C THR A 157 -8.72 -15.32 -9.78
N ASN A 158 -7.98 -15.19 -8.68
CA ASN A 158 -7.34 -13.93 -8.31
C ASN A 158 -6.34 -13.45 -9.38
N ALA A 159 -5.51 -14.36 -9.92
CA ALA A 159 -4.57 -14.01 -10.98
C ALA A 159 -5.28 -13.54 -12.26
N VAL A 160 -6.35 -14.22 -12.66
CA VAL A 160 -7.18 -13.82 -13.82
C VAL A 160 -7.79 -12.44 -13.58
N LEU A 161 -8.34 -12.18 -12.39
CA LEU A 161 -8.91 -10.88 -12.03
C LEU A 161 -7.86 -9.77 -12.11
N ILE A 162 -6.62 -10.02 -11.65
CA ILE A 162 -5.52 -9.06 -11.75
C ILE A 162 -5.19 -8.78 -13.21
N ILE A 163 -5.01 -9.81 -14.04
CA ILE A 163 -4.68 -9.65 -15.48
C ILE A 163 -5.78 -8.86 -16.20
N VAL A 164 -7.05 -9.22 -15.97
CA VAL A 164 -8.20 -8.51 -16.54
C VAL A 164 -8.23 -7.05 -16.06
N SER A 165 -7.98 -6.81 -14.78
CA SER A 165 -7.93 -5.46 -14.21
C SER A 165 -6.79 -4.63 -14.81
N MET A 166 -5.60 -5.21 -15.00
CA MET A 166 -4.48 -4.53 -15.67
C MET A 166 -4.84 -4.18 -17.12
N PHE A 167 -5.55 -5.06 -17.82
CA PHE A 167 -6.00 -4.77 -19.17
C PHE A 167 -7.01 -3.60 -19.18
N ILE A 168 -8.02 -3.64 -18.31
CA ILE A 168 -9.10 -2.63 -18.25
C ILE A 168 -8.60 -1.27 -17.75
N PHE A 169 -7.74 -1.25 -16.74
CA PHE A 169 -7.34 -0.01 -16.07
C PHE A 169 -6.03 0.59 -16.58
N THR A 170 -5.22 -0.17 -17.34
CA THR A 170 -3.94 0.31 -17.87
C THR A 170 -3.90 0.28 -19.40
N LEU A 171 -4.15 -0.87 -20.02
CA LEU A 171 -3.99 -1.02 -21.47
C LEU A 171 -5.14 -0.37 -22.26
N LEU A 172 -6.38 -0.57 -21.84
CA LEU A 172 -7.55 -0.03 -22.52
C LEU A 172 -7.55 1.52 -22.56
N PRO A 173 -7.25 2.25 -21.45
CA PRO A 173 -7.11 3.70 -21.48
C PRO A 173 -5.98 4.18 -22.40
N MET A 174 -4.90 3.41 -22.50
CA MET A 174 -3.78 3.72 -23.40
C MET A 174 -4.21 3.62 -24.87
N PHE A 175 -4.93 2.56 -25.26
CA PHE A 175 -5.46 2.41 -26.62
C PHE A 175 -6.50 3.46 -26.98
N LEU A 176 -7.37 3.82 -26.03
CA LEU A 176 -8.42 4.82 -26.21
C LEU A 176 -7.91 6.26 -26.05
N LYS A 177 -6.61 6.46 -25.79
CA LYS A 177 -5.98 7.77 -25.54
C LYS A 177 -6.72 8.59 -24.48
N LEU A 178 -7.23 7.91 -23.45
CA LEU A 178 -7.88 8.57 -22.32
C LEU A 178 -6.86 9.41 -21.54
N ASN A 179 -7.36 10.44 -20.85
CA ASN A 179 -6.54 11.39 -20.09
C ASN A 179 -5.55 10.66 -19.17
N THR A 180 -4.31 11.14 -19.10
CA THR A 180 -3.23 10.61 -18.24
C THR A 180 -3.61 10.57 -16.76
N ASN A 181 -4.57 11.38 -16.34
CA ASN A 181 -5.12 11.39 -14.97
C ASN A 181 -6.03 10.19 -14.65
N PHE A 182 -6.42 9.36 -15.64
CA PHE A 182 -7.32 8.22 -15.41
C PHE A 182 -6.77 7.26 -14.36
N PHE A 183 -5.48 6.91 -14.46
CA PHE A 183 -4.84 5.99 -13.51
C PHE A 183 -4.82 6.56 -12.09
N ARG A 184 -4.53 7.86 -11.93
CA ARG A 184 -4.56 8.55 -10.65
C ARG A 184 -5.96 8.52 -10.04
N ASN A 185 -7.00 8.70 -10.86
CA ASN A 185 -8.39 8.64 -10.40
C ASN A 185 -8.79 7.23 -9.96
N VAL A 186 -8.33 6.18 -10.67
CA VAL A 186 -8.56 4.78 -10.27
C VAL A 186 -7.91 4.48 -8.91
N ILE A 187 -6.67 4.95 -8.69
CA ILE A 187 -5.99 4.81 -7.39
C ILE A 187 -6.77 5.52 -6.28
N ASN A 188 -7.20 6.75 -6.52
CA ASN A 188 -7.98 7.51 -5.53
C ASN A 188 -9.29 6.81 -5.19
N MET A 189 -10.00 6.27 -6.19
CA MET A 189 -11.23 5.51 -5.99
C MET A 189 -10.99 4.22 -5.18
N GLY A 190 -9.91 3.50 -5.49
CA GLY A 190 -9.49 2.33 -4.71
C GLY A 190 -9.15 2.67 -3.26
N THR A 191 -8.50 3.82 -3.02
CA THR A 191 -8.17 4.30 -1.68
C THR A 191 -9.43 4.61 -0.86
N ILE A 192 -10.44 5.20 -1.48
CA ILE A 192 -11.74 5.45 -0.83
C ILE A 192 -12.44 4.13 -0.48
N ALA A 193 -12.37 3.13 -1.37
CA ALA A 193 -12.92 1.80 -1.08
C ALA A 193 -12.23 1.13 0.11
N PHE A 194 -10.89 1.23 0.20
CA PHE A 194 -10.14 0.77 1.37
C PHE A 194 -10.51 1.51 2.65
N LEU A 195 -10.70 2.83 2.59
CA LEU A 195 -11.18 3.60 3.74
C LEU A 195 -12.53 3.07 4.24
N LEU A 196 -13.48 2.85 3.34
CA LEU A 196 -14.78 2.28 3.69
C LEU A 196 -14.64 0.89 4.31
N GLN A 197 -13.79 0.03 3.74
CA GLN A 197 -13.48 -1.28 4.29
C GLN A 197 -12.94 -1.20 5.73
N TYR A 198 -12.04 -0.25 6.02
CA TYR A 198 -11.53 -0.06 7.38
C TYR A 198 -12.62 0.39 8.34
N VAL A 199 -13.45 1.36 7.96
CA VAL A 199 -14.58 1.83 8.78
C VAL A 199 -15.53 0.68 9.10
N LEU A 200 -15.92 -0.11 8.09
CA LEU A 200 -16.78 -1.27 8.27
C LEU A 200 -16.14 -2.36 9.14
N SER A 201 -14.83 -2.55 9.04
CA SER A 201 -14.08 -3.50 9.88
C SER A 201 -14.11 -3.07 11.35
N PHE A 202 -13.90 -1.79 11.65
CA PHE A 202 -14.04 -1.25 13.01
C PHE A 202 -15.46 -1.45 13.56
N ILE A 203 -16.49 -1.09 12.77
CA ILE A 203 -17.90 -1.29 13.17
C ILE A 203 -18.16 -2.77 13.47
N THR A 204 -17.67 -3.68 12.62
CA THR A 204 -17.82 -5.13 12.79
C THR A 204 -17.18 -5.60 14.10
N ILE A 205 -15.98 -5.12 14.43
CA ILE A 205 -15.31 -5.44 15.70
C ILE A 205 -16.17 -4.98 16.89
N PHE A 206 -16.68 -3.75 16.87
CA PHE A 206 -17.54 -3.24 17.95
C PHE A 206 -18.83 -4.06 18.12
N VAL A 207 -19.46 -4.44 17.02
CA VAL A 207 -20.65 -5.31 17.04
C VAL A 207 -20.32 -6.67 17.63
N LEU A 208 -19.19 -7.30 17.25
CA LEU A 208 -18.78 -8.60 17.78
C LEU A 208 -18.43 -8.57 19.27
N VAL A 209 -17.81 -7.48 19.74
CA VAL A 209 -17.55 -7.24 21.17
C VAL A 209 -18.87 -7.10 21.93
N LYS A 210 -19.82 -6.31 21.41
CA LYS A 210 -21.15 -6.15 22.02
C LYS A 210 -21.92 -7.48 22.06
N GLN A 211 -21.76 -8.33 21.06
CA GLN A 211 -22.31 -9.69 21.01
C GLN A 211 -21.56 -10.70 21.88
N LYS A 212 -20.49 -10.30 22.58
CA LYS A 212 -19.61 -11.16 23.39
C LYS A 212 -18.99 -12.33 22.61
N LYS A 213 -18.93 -12.24 21.28
CA LYS A 213 -18.26 -13.23 20.42
C LYS A 213 -16.74 -13.08 20.44
N ILE A 214 -16.25 -11.92 20.86
CA ILE A 214 -14.84 -11.65 21.13
C ILE A 214 -14.75 -11.18 22.58
N THR A 215 -14.06 -11.97 23.41
CA THR A 215 -14.05 -11.78 24.87
C THR A 215 -12.87 -10.95 25.37
N ASN A 216 -11.83 -10.73 24.56
CA ASN A 216 -10.70 -9.87 24.91
C ASN A 216 -9.97 -9.37 23.66
N ILE A 217 -9.98 -8.05 23.44
CA ILE A 217 -9.00 -7.41 22.54
C ILE A 217 -7.69 -7.35 23.34
N ARG A 218 -6.78 -8.30 23.11
CA ARG A 218 -5.46 -8.28 23.75
C ARG A 218 -4.61 -7.16 23.14
N TRP A 219 -4.51 -6.04 23.86
CA TRP A 219 -3.70 -4.89 23.48
C TRP A 219 -2.18 -5.14 23.61
N TRP A 220 -1.74 -6.26 24.21
CA TRP A 220 -0.33 -6.61 24.36
C TRP A 220 -0.04 -8.08 24.65
#